data_AF-W7DNH6-F1
#
_entry.id   AF-W7DNH6-F1
#
_cell.length_a   1.000
_cell.length_b   1.000
_cell.length_c   1.000
_cell.angle_alpha   90.00
_cell.angle_beta   90.00
_cell.angle_gamma   90.00
#
_symmetry.space_group_name_H-M   'P 1'
#
loop_
_entity.id
_entity.type
_entity.pdbx_description
1 polymer ?
#
loop_
_entity_poly.entity_id
_entity_poly.type
_entity_poly.pdbx_seq_one_letter_code
_entity_poly.pdbx_strand_id
1 'polypeptide(L)'
;MTDELSHFNEEQRAHMVDVTKKSETQRRAIATATLQMEEATLRRIKDGLIDKGDVLAVAQVAGIMAAKKTSELIPMCHPIMTTKVNIMFTDDGKDHLTILAEVVTIGKTGVEMEALTAVTVTALTVYDMCKAIE
;
A
#
# COMPACT_ATOMS: atom_id res chain seq x y z
N MET A 1 19.43 -11.66 22.51
CA MET A 1 19.05 -11.38 21.11
C MET A 1 19.70 -10.05 20.80
N THR A 2 20.79 -10.02 20.04
CA THR A 2 21.43 -8.76 19.66
C THR A 2 20.60 -8.14 18.54
N ASP A 3 20.00 -6.99 18.84
CA ASP A 3 19.16 -6.16 17.98
C ASP A 3 19.96 -5.51 16.82
N GLU A 4 20.68 -6.29 16.03
CA GLU A 4 21.39 -5.81 14.84
C GLU A 4 20.65 -6.23 13.56
N LEU A 5 19.41 -5.77 13.42
CA LEU A 5 18.73 -5.65 12.13
C LEU A 5 18.66 -4.16 11.76
N SER A 6 19.83 -3.52 11.72
CA SER A 6 19.94 -2.14 11.30
C SER A 6 20.08 -2.13 9.77
N HIS A 7 19.32 -1.31 9.06
CA HIS A 7 19.55 -1.02 7.64
C HIS A 7 20.87 -0.28 7.39
N PHE A 8 21.75 -0.15 8.38
CA PHE A 8 23.06 0.49 8.29
C PHE A 8 24.18 -0.52 8.48
N ASN A 9 25.22 -0.41 7.66
CA ASN A 9 26.44 -1.21 7.76
C ASN A 9 27.41 -0.63 8.81
N GLU A 10 28.56 -1.28 9.00
CA GLU A 10 29.61 -0.85 9.96
C GLU A 10 30.13 0.58 9.70
N GLU A 11 29.97 1.08 8.47
CA GLU A 11 30.34 2.43 8.05
C GLU A 11 29.18 3.44 8.15
N GLN A 12 28.08 3.09 8.83
CA GLN A 12 26.88 3.92 8.99
C GLN A 12 26.22 4.31 7.65
N ARG A 13 26.33 3.47 6.62
CA ARG A 13 25.64 3.63 5.33
C ARG A 13 24.50 2.66 5.19
N ALA A 14 23.44 3.10 4.49
CA ALA A 14 22.31 2.25 4.17
C ALA A 14 22.77 0.99 3.41
N HIS A 15 22.28 -0.18 3.82
CA HIS A 15 22.47 -1.45 3.14
C HIS A 15 21.19 -2.29 3.19
N MET A 16 21.01 -3.10 2.15
CA MET A 16 19.95 -4.10 2.09
C MET A 16 20.43 -5.34 2.85
N VAL A 17 19.67 -5.77 3.86
CA VAL A 17 20.04 -6.90 4.72
C VAL A 17 20.11 -8.21 3.92
N ASP A 18 21.17 -8.99 4.08
CA ASP A 18 21.25 -10.32 3.45
C ASP A 18 20.26 -11.30 4.10
N VAL A 19 19.33 -11.83 3.29
CA VAL A 19 18.33 -12.81 3.71
C VAL A 19 18.63 -14.22 3.24
N THR A 20 19.80 -14.49 2.64
CA THR A 20 20.14 -15.76 1.98
C THR A 20 19.93 -16.98 2.88
N LYS A 21 20.34 -16.90 4.15
CA LYS A 21 20.25 -18.00 5.14
C LYS A 21 18.85 -18.17 5.74
N LYS A 22 17.89 -17.28 5.44
CA LYS A 22 16.50 -17.41 5.91
C LYS A 22 15.74 -18.41 5.03
N SER A 23 14.89 -19.22 5.64
CA SER A 23 13.97 -20.11 4.94
C SER A 23 12.81 -19.33 4.31
N GLU A 24 12.28 -19.86 3.21
CA GLU A 24 11.04 -19.36 2.63
C GLU A 24 9.84 -19.84 3.44
N THR A 25 8.92 -18.93 3.71
CA THR A 25 7.64 -19.22 4.35
C THR A 25 6.53 -18.42 3.67
N GLN A 26 5.28 -18.85 3.82
CA GLN A 26 4.16 -17.99 3.50
C GLN A 26 4.21 -16.75 4.41
N ARG A 27 4.05 -15.57 3.81
CA ARG A 27 4.07 -14.28 4.51
C ARG A 27 2.91 -13.44 4.05
N ARG A 28 2.32 -12.70 4.98
CA ARG A 28 1.12 -11.91 4.77
C ARG A 28 1.20 -10.63 5.60
N ALA A 29 0.87 -9.51 4.98
CA ALA A 29 0.72 -8.24 5.65
C ALA A 29 -0.61 -7.58 5.27
N ILE A 30 -1.15 -6.82 6.22
CA ILE A 30 -2.33 -5.97 6.02
C ILE A 30 -1.96 -4.56 6.46
N ALA A 31 -2.29 -3.58 5.63
CA ALA A 31 -2.20 -2.16 5.97
C ALA A 31 -3.53 -1.46 5.72
N THR A 32 -3.77 -0.41 6.48
CA THR A 32 -4.99 0.40 6.38
C THR A 32 -4.63 1.88 6.25
N ALA A 33 -5.37 2.62 5.44
CA ALA A 33 -5.36 4.07 5.40
C ALA A 33 -6.79 4.58 5.41
N THR A 34 -7.00 5.76 5.98
CA THR A 34 -8.31 6.41 5.99
C THR A 34 -8.15 7.82 5.42
N LEU A 35 -9.00 8.16 4.45
CA LEU A 35 -9.12 9.53 3.95
C LEU A 35 -10.33 10.16 4.61
N GLN A 36 -10.12 11.33 5.20
CA GLN A 36 -11.19 12.24 5.57
C GLN A 36 -11.46 13.19 4.39
N MET A 37 -12.72 13.40 4.06
CA MET A 37 -13.19 14.28 2.98
C MET A 37 -14.58 14.83 3.29
N GLU A 38 -15.03 15.85 2.57
CA GLU A 38 -16.39 16.36 2.67
C GLU A 38 -17.42 15.25 2.40
N GLU A 39 -18.52 15.22 3.18
CA GLU A 39 -19.58 14.20 3.03
C GLU A 39 -20.16 14.19 1.61
N ALA A 40 -20.22 15.36 0.97
CA ALA A 40 -20.65 15.50 -0.41
C ALA A 40 -19.70 14.81 -1.39
N THR A 41 -18.39 14.87 -1.16
CA THR A 41 -17.38 14.18 -1.98
C THR A 41 -17.55 12.66 -1.85
N LEU A 42 -17.65 12.15 -0.63
CA LEU A 42 -17.82 10.72 -0.39
C LEU A 42 -19.09 10.17 -1.06
N ARG A 43 -20.20 10.90 -0.97
CA ARG A 43 -21.44 10.56 -1.69
C ARG A 43 -21.24 10.48 -3.20
N ARG A 44 -20.58 11.48 -3.80
CA ARG A 44 -20.31 11.47 -5.26
C ARG A 44 -19.41 10.32 -5.69
N ILE A 45 -18.42 9.94 -4.87
CA ILE A 45 -17.59 8.75 -5.14
C ILE A 45 -18.48 7.50 -5.19
N LYS A 46 -19.36 7.31 -4.20
CA LYS A 46 -20.24 6.14 -4.10
C LYS A 46 -21.27 6.08 -5.24
N ASP A 47 -21.77 7.23 -5.66
CA ASP A 47 -22.75 7.34 -6.73
C ASP A 47 -22.11 7.31 -8.14
N GLY A 48 -20.77 7.28 -8.23
CA GLY A 48 -20.05 7.30 -9.51
C GLY A 48 -20.16 8.63 -10.27
N LEU A 49 -20.36 9.74 -9.54
CA LEU A 49 -20.62 11.08 -10.09
C LEU A 49 -19.37 11.98 -10.12
N ILE A 50 -18.19 11.38 -10.11
CA ILE A 50 -16.92 12.10 -10.26
C ILE A 50 -16.59 12.21 -11.75
N ASP A 51 -16.33 13.42 -12.23
CA ASP A 51 -16.10 13.70 -13.66
C ASP A 51 -14.93 12.90 -14.27
N LYS A 52 -13.95 12.51 -13.44
CA LYS A 52 -12.80 11.70 -13.85
C LYS A 52 -13.10 10.21 -14.00
N GLY A 53 -14.31 9.76 -13.66
CA GLY A 53 -14.74 8.36 -13.75
C GLY A 53 -14.74 7.63 -12.39
N ASP A 54 -14.69 6.30 -12.45
CA ASP A 54 -14.76 5.44 -11.27
C ASP A 54 -13.49 5.53 -10.42
N VAL A 55 -13.60 6.29 -9.33
CA VAL A 55 -12.50 6.56 -8.40
C VAL A 55 -11.96 5.29 -7.74
N LEU A 56 -12.85 4.40 -7.27
CA LEU A 56 -12.45 3.23 -6.51
C LEU A 56 -11.79 2.19 -7.43
N ALA A 57 -12.30 2.02 -8.65
CA ALA A 57 -11.69 1.13 -9.63
C ALA A 57 -10.29 1.60 -10.05
N VAL A 58 -10.11 2.90 -10.32
CA VAL A 58 -8.80 3.47 -10.68
C VAL A 58 -7.82 3.37 -9.51
N ALA A 59 -8.26 3.71 -8.31
CA ALA A 59 -7.44 3.63 -7.10
C ALA A 59 -7.02 2.18 -6.79
N GLN A 60 -7.90 1.20 -6.98
CA GLN A 60 -7.60 -0.22 -6.79
C GLN A 60 -6.48 -0.70 -7.73
N VAL A 61 -6.54 -0.34 -9.01
CA VAL A 61 -5.48 -0.69 -9.97
C VAL A 61 -4.17 -0.04 -9.57
N ALA A 62 -4.19 1.24 -9.17
CA ALA A 62 -3.01 1.95 -8.70
C ALA A 62 -2.38 1.27 -7.48
N GLY A 63 -3.17 0.87 -6.49
CA GLY A 63 -2.70 0.12 -5.32
C GLY A 63 -2.04 -1.22 -5.67
N ILE A 64 -2.65 -1.99 -6.57
CA ILE A 64 -2.09 -3.28 -7.04
C ILE A 64 -0.77 -3.07 -7.78
N MET A 65 -0.69 -2.03 -8.64
CA MET A 65 0.55 -1.68 -9.32
C MET A 65 1.63 -1.23 -8.34
N ALA A 66 1.27 -0.43 -7.34
CA ALA A 66 2.18 0.11 -6.35
C ALA A 66 2.81 -0.98 -5.48
N ALA A 67 2.02 -1.98 -5.04
CA ALA A 67 2.53 -3.14 -4.31
C ALA A 67 3.64 -3.86 -5.08
N LYS A 68 3.51 -3.99 -6.40
CA LYS A 68 4.52 -4.65 -7.26
C LYS A 68 5.75 -3.78 -7.52
N LYS A 69 5.67 -2.48 -7.26
CA LYS A 69 6.74 -1.50 -7.47
C LYS A 69 7.40 -1.04 -6.17
N THR A 70 7.06 -1.65 -5.04
CA THR A 70 7.57 -1.22 -3.72
C THR A 70 9.09 -1.16 -3.67
N SER A 71 9.82 -2.15 -4.19
CA SER A 71 11.28 -2.14 -4.21
C SER A 71 11.89 -1.12 -5.17
N GLU A 72 11.13 -0.58 -6.13
CA GLU A 72 11.57 0.56 -6.96
C GLU A 72 11.45 1.89 -6.21
N LEU A 73 10.57 1.97 -5.22
CA LEU A 73 10.28 3.18 -4.45
C LEU A 73 11.02 3.23 -3.12
N ILE A 74 11.16 2.10 -2.43
CA ILE A 74 11.75 1.99 -1.10
C ILE A 74 13.17 1.42 -1.22
N PRO A 75 14.23 2.24 -1.02
CA PRO A 75 15.58 1.91 -1.46
C PRO A 75 16.14 0.57 -0.96
N MET A 76 15.86 0.19 0.30
CA MET A 76 16.44 -1.00 0.93
C MET A 76 15.47 -2.20 0.98
N CYS A 77 14.32 -2.11 0.31
CA CYS A 77 13.41 -3.24 0.17
C CYS A 77 13.96 -4.25 -0.84
N HIS A 78 13.90 -5.53 -0.49
CA HIS A 78 14.16 -6.61 -1.44
C HIS A 78 13.11 -6.60 -2.55
N PRO A 79 13.48 -6.97 -3.79
CA PRO A 79 12.49 -7.29 -4.80
C PRO A 79 11.75 -8.58 -4.42
N ILE A 80 10.43 -8.51 -4.23
CA ILE A 80 9.59 -9.63 -3.80
C ILE A 80 8.55 -9.97 -4.88
N MET A 81 8.47 -11.26 -5.23
CA MET A 81 7.40 -11.79 -6.07
C MET A 81 6.12 -11.95 -5.23
N THR A 82 5.20 -10.99 -5.32
CA THR A 82 3.90 -11.07 -4.66
C THR A 82 3.02 -12.15 -5.31
N THR A 83 2.30 -12.92 -4.50
CA THR A 83 1.38 -13.97 -4.96
C THR A 83 -0.08 -13.55 -4.88
N LYS A 84 -0.40 -12.59 -4.03
CA LYS A 84 -1.72 -11.95 -3.93
C LYS A 84 -1.57 -10.50 -3.50
N VAL A 85 -2.33 -9.61 -4.14
CA VAL A 85 -2.57 -8.24 -3.70
C VAL A 85 -4.07 -8.00 -3.78
N ASN A 86 -4.70 -7.62 -2.67
CA ASN A 86 -6.12 -7.33 -2.59
C ASN A 86 -6.34 -5.97 -1.94
N ILE A 87 -7.19 -5.14 -2.52
CA ILE A 87 -7.59 -3.84 -2.00
C ILE A 87 -9.08 -3.88 -1.70
N MET A 88 -9.48 -3.34 -0.54
CA MET A 88 -10.87 -3.27 -0.13
C MET A 88 -11.18 -1.85 0.36
N PHE A 89 -12.40 -1.42 0.13
CA PHE A 89 -12.90 -0.10 0.53
C PHE A 89 -14.10 -0.27 1.46
N THR A 90 -14.15 0.54 2.51
CA THR A 90 -15.29 0.67 3.41
C THR A 90 -15.45 2.14 3.79
N ASP A 91 -16.67 2.60 4.03
CA ASP A 91 -16.94 3.96 4.47
C ASP A 91 -17.83 4.01 5.71
N ASP A 92 -17.79 5.13 6.43
CA ASP A 92 -18.63 5.35 7.61
C ASP A 92 -19.99 6.03 7.29
N GLY A 93 -20.27 6.24 6.00
CA GLY A 93 -21.44 6.95 5.51
C GLY A 93 -21.43 8.46 5.74
N LYS A 94 -20.31 9.03 6.24
CA LYS A 94 -20.15 10.45 6.55
C LYS A 94 -18.98 11.02 5.77
N ASP A 95 -17.80 11.08 6.37
CA ASP A 95 -16.63 11.80 5.88
C ASP A 95 -15.38 10.91 5.77
N HIS A 96 -15.46 9.61 6.11
CA HIS A 96 -14.29 8.73 6.11
C HIS A 96 -14.40 7.58 5.11
N LEU A 97 -13.46 7.52 4.16
CA LEU A 97 -13.20 6.35 3.32
C LEU A 97 -11.99 5.59 3.87
N THR A 98 -12.20 4.36 4.30
CA THR A 98 -11.15 3.44 4.76
C THR A 98 -10.76 2.47 3.66
N ILE A 99 -9.45 2.35 3.43
CA ILE A 99 -8.82 1.45 2.46
C ILE A 99 -8.04 0.42 3.23
N LEU A 100 -8.20 -0.86 2.87
CA LEU A 100 -7.40 -1.96 3.40
C LEU A 100 -6.66 -2.64 2.24
N ALA A 101 -5.35 -2.78 2.36
CA ALA A 101 -4.50 -3.52 1.43
C ALA A 101 -3.96 -4.80 2.09
N GLU A 102 -4.22 -5.95 1.49
CA GLU A 102 -3.66 -7.25 1.89
C GLU A 102 -2.67 -7.74 0.82
N VAL A 103 -1.45 -8.05 1.24
CA VAL A 103 -0.39 -8.58 0.37
C VAL A 103 0.12 -9.91 0.91
N VAL A 104 0.32 -10.88 0.02
CA VAL A 104 0.84 -12.22 0.33
C VAL A 104 2.01 -12.57 -0.59
N THR A 105 2.97 -13.32 -0.06
CA THR A 105 4.05 -13.95 -0.81
C THR A 105 4.45 -15.30 -0.19
N ILE A 106 5.30 -16.05 -0.88
CA ILE A 106 6.13 -17.11 -0.30
C ILE A 106 7.58 -16.63 -0.48
N GLY A 107 8.29 -16.36 0.62
CA GLY A 107 9.61 -15.73 0.54
C GLY A 107 10.36 -15.62 1.86
N LYS A 108 11.56 -15.03 1.80
CA LYS A 108 12.52 -14.95 2.90
C LYS A 108 12.36 -13.71 3.81
N THR A 109 11.58 -12.73 3.37
CA THR A 109 11.33 -11.48 4.09
C THR A 109 9.85 -11.09 4.00
N GLY A 110 9.39 -10.27 4.95
CA GLY A 110 8.00 -9.81 5.04
C GLY A 110 7.56 -8.94 3.86
N VAL A 111 6.25 -8.66 3.82
CA VAL A 111 5.60 -7.84 2.78
C VAL A 111 4.86 -6.63 3.36
N GLU A 112 5.33 -6.15 4.50
CA GLU A 112 4.77 -5.00 5.21
C GLU A 112 4.83 -3.74 4.34
N MET A 113 5.97 -3.55 3.66
CA MET A 113 6.19 -2.40 2.81
C MET A 113 5.33 -2.44 1.55
N GLU A 114 5.07 -3.61 0.98
CA GLU A 114 4.16 -3.78 -0.15
C GLU A 114 2.73 -3.40 0.23
N ALA A 115 2.26 -3.84 1.41
CA ALA A 115 0.93 -3.48 1.91
C ALA A 115 0.82 -1.97 2.21
N LEU A 116 1.82 -1.38 2.88
CA LEU A 116 1.86 0.05 3.19
C LEU A 116 1.94 0.92 1.92
N THR A 117 2.76 0.51 0.95
CA THR A 117 2.88 1.21 -0.34
C THR A 117 1.56 1.14 -1.11
N ALA A 118 0.94 -0.04 -1.17
CA ALA A 118 -0.33 -0.24 -1.85
C ALA A 118 -1.44 0.66 -1.28
N VAL A 119 -1.60 0.68 0.04
CA VAL A 119 -2.64 1.49 0.69
C VAL A 119 -2.38 2.99 0.53
N THR A 120 -1.10 3.41 0.60
CA THR A 120 -0.69 4.80 0.42
C THR A 120 -0.99 5.29 -1.00
N VAL A 121 -0.58 4.54 -2.03
CA VAL A 121 -0.82 4.94 -3.42
C VAL A 121 -2.29 4.85 -3.79
N THR A 122 -3.03 3.90 -3.23
CA THR A 122 -4.50 3.87 -3.37
C THR A 122 -5.10 5.17 -2.82
N ALA A 123 -4.71 5.59 -1.61
CA ALA A 123 -5.18 6.83 -1.01
C ALA A 123 -4.82 8.07 -1.84
N LEU A 124 -3.56 8.18 -2.28
CA LEU A 124 -3.12 9.28 -3.15
C LEU A 124 -3.91 9.34 -4.46
N THR A 125 -4.29 8.18 -5.00
CA THR A 125 -5.08 8.09 -6.23
C THR A 125 -6.53 8.52 -6.00
N VAL A 126 -7.15 8.10 -4.88
CA VAL A 126 -8.48 8.62 -4.49
C VAL A 126 -8.44 10.15 -4.39
N TYR A 127 -7.44 10.69 -3.70
CA TYR A 127 -7.28 12.14 -3.57
C TYR A 127 -7.10 12.81 -4.94
N ASP A 128 -6.23 12.28 -5.81
CA ASP A 128 -6.01 12.86 -7.14
C ASP A 128 -7.31 12.96 -7.96
N MET A 129 -8.15 11.94 -7.84
CA MET A 129 -9.42 11.83 -8.54
C MET A 129 -10.48 12.83 -8.03
N CYS A 130 -10.42 13.21 -6.75
CA CYS A 130 -11.44 14.03 -6.10
C CYS A 130 -11.02 15.47 -5.78
N LYS A 131 -9.72 15.79 -5.73
CA LYS A 131 -9.15 17.09 -5.27
C LYS A 131 -9.68 18.37 -5.94
N ALA A 132 -10.48 18.27 -7.00
CA ALA A 132 -11.08 19.41 -7.69
C ALA A 132 -12.45 19.82 -7.11
N ILE A 133 -13.09 18.93 -6.35
CA ILE A 133 -14.41 19.14 -5.74
C ILE A 133 -14.37 19.07 -4.22
N GLU A 134 -13.17 18.89 -3.68
CA GLU A 134 -12.82 18.88 -2.25
C GLU A 134 -12.45 20.29 -1.79
#